data_AF-A0AB38EFL4-F1
#
_entry.id   AF-A0AB38EFL4-F1
#
_cell.length_a   1.000
_cell.length_b   1.000
_cell.length_c   1.000
_cell.angle_alpha   90.00
_cell.angle_beta   90.00
_cell.angle_gamma   90.00
#
_symmetry.space_group_name_H-M   'P 1'
#
loop_
_entity.id
_entity.type
_entity.pdbx_description
1 polymer ?
#
loop_
_entity_poly.entity_id
_entity_poly.type
_entity_poly.pdbx_seq_one_letter_code
_entity_poly.pdbx_strand_id
1 'polypeptide(L)'
;MSAAQVKMNEVSAQLARSATTKRADPKTPFATQRQLVIIVERLEDWASYFPSEDLISAQDYLEKPLKAAPGKRAHVINLCRNYKYLGHGYYCSLLAEARQHTVIPSVKTISELTRKSLYGLALDDLDKLLGRRCKNSQLSPPLAH
;
A
#
# COMPACT_ATOMS: atom_id res chain seq x y z
N MET A 1 26.78 -36.21 56.79
CA MET A 1 26.17 -37.13 55.80
C MET A 1 24.85 -36.51 55.34
N SER A 2 24.88 -35.35 54.67
CA SER A 2 24.82 -35.16 53.19
C SER A 2 23.44 -35.55 52.62
N ALA A 3 22.48 -34.64 52.56
CA ALA A 3 22.26 -33.60 51.53
C ALA A 3 21.66 -34.16 50.21
N ALA A 4 20.41 -33.78 49.98
CA ALA A 4 19.75 -33.50 48.71
C ALA A 4 20.12 -34.39 47.51
N GLN A 5 19.25 -35.35 47.18
CA GLN A 5 19.26 -35.99 45.87
C GLN A 5 18.68 -35.03 44.82
N VAL A 6 19.62 -34.60 43.98
CA VAL A 6 19.49 -33.81 42.77
C VAL A 6 18.76 -34.60 41.67
N LYS A 7 17.66 -34.01 41.20
CA LYS A 7 17.33 -33.73 39.78
C LYS A 7 17.65 -34.83 38.74
N MET A 8 16.64 -35.62 38.37
CA MET A 8 16.60 -36.32 37.08
C MET A 8 15.16 -36.68 36.70
N ASN A 9 14.51 -35.81 35.92
CA ASN A 9 13.71 -36.13 34.73
C ASN A 9 12.89 -34.90 34.29
N GLU A 10 13.63 -33.94 33.72
CA GLU A 10 13.17 -33.27 32.50
C GLU A 10 12.89 -34.38 31.47
N VAL A 11 11.64 -34.56 31.02
CA VAL A 11 11.15 -35.12 29.74
C VAL A 11 9.66 -35.52 29.92
N SER A 12 8.80 -34.60 30.36
CA SER A 12 7.33 -34.81 30.33
C SER A 12 6.53 -33.57 29.93
N ALA A 13 7.23 -32.46 29.62
CA ALA A 13 6.62 -31.22 29.12
C ALA A 13 6.61 -31.14 27.58
N GLN A 14 6.69 -32.29 26.90
CA GLN A 14 6.62 -32.39 25.44
C GLN A 14 5.82 -33.63 25.07
N LEU A 15 4.51 -33.49 24.91
CA LEU A 15 3.64 -34.13 23.91
C LEU A 15 2.21 -34.15 24.41
N ALA A 16 1.40 -33.20 23.92
CA ALA A 16 -0.05 -33.32 23.65
C ALA A 16 -0.63 -31.89 23.67
N ARG A 17 -0.36 -31.10 22.64
CA ARG A 17 -1.29 -30.95 21.51
C ARG A 17 -2.58 -30.24 21.96
N SER A 18 -2.57 -28.92 21.85
CA SER A 18 -3.67 -28.11 21.27
C SER A 18 -3.37 -26.62 21.46
N ALA A 19 -2.23 -26.17 20.95
CA ALA A 19 -2.08 -24.77 20.59
C ALA A 19 -2.67 -24.64 19.18
N THR A 20 -3.93 -24.21 19.09
CA THR A 20 -4.53 -23.69 17.85
C THR A 20 -3.81 -22.40 17.52
N THR A 21 -2.58 -22.55 17.02
CA THR A 21 -1.74 -21.46 16.57
C THR A 21 -2.43 -20.86 15.35
N LYS A 22 -2.82 -19.58 15.46
CA LYS A 22 -3.18 -18.79 14.27
C LYS A 22 -2.03 -18.96 13.30
N ARG A 23 -2.33 -19.45 12.09
CA ARG A 23 -1.37 -19.52 11.00
C ARG A 23 -0.81 -18.11 10.81
N ALA A 24 0.44 -17.94 11.23
CA ALA A 24 1.26 -16.85 10.75
C ALA A 24 1.48 -17.15 9.27
N ASP A 25 0.90 -16.33 8.40
CA ASP A 25 1.18 -16.44 6.98
C ASP A 25 2.68 -16.27 6.75
N PRO A 26 3.31 -17.12 5.92
CA PRO A 26 4.74 -17.09 5.70
C PRO A 26 5.09 -15.78 4.98
N LYS A 27 5.80 -14.91 5.70
CA LYS A 27 6.41 -13.70 5.17
C LYS A 27 7.17 -14.03 3.88
N THR A 28 6.74 -13.44 2.77
CA THR A 28 7.43 -13.51 1.48
C THR A 28 8.85 -12.94 1.63
N PRO A 29 9.90 -13.68 1.22
CA PRO A 29 11.28 -13.25 1.39
C PRO A 29 11.70 -12.39 0.19
N PHE A 30 11.33 -11.10 0.18
CA PHE A 30 12.02 -10.10 -0.62
C PHE A 30 12.74 -9.14 0.31
N ALA A 31 13.90 -9.60 0.79
CA ALA A 31 14.78 -8.88 1.68
C ALA A 31 15.42 -7.69 0.95
N THR A 32 14.77 -6.54 1.04
CA THR A 32 15.42 -5.27 1.37
C THR A 32 14.49 -4.63 2.38
N GLN A 33 14.95 -4.40 3.61
CA GLN A 33 14.14 -3.95 4.74
C GLN A 33 13.61 -2.51 4.52
N ARG A 34 12.64 -2.36 3.63
CA ARG A 34 11.97 -1.10 3.30
C ARG A 34 10.51 -1.28 3.69
N GLN A 35 10.08 -0.47 4.65
CA GLN A 35 8.71 -0.50 5.15
C GLN A 35 7.76 -0.03 4.04
N LEU A 36 6.73 -0.82 3.74
CA LEU A 36 5.66 -0.43 2.83
C LEU A 36 4.57 0.28 3.62
N VAL A 37 4.00 1.33 3.04
CA VAL A 37 2.88 2.09 3.62
C VAL A 37 1.90 2.40 2.50
N ILE A 38 0.65 2.01 2.68
CA ILE A 38 -0.43 2.25 1.73
C ILE A 38 -1.36 3.28 2.33
N ILE A 39 -1.48 4.43 1.67
CA ILE A 39 -2.35 5.53 2.10
C ILE A 39 -3.67 5.44 1.34
N VAL A 40 -4.77 5.40 2.06
CA VAL A 40 -6.13 5.46 1.50
C VAL A 40 -6.92 6.62 2.11
N GLU A 41 -7.81 7.22 1.34
CA GLU A 41 -8.62 8.34 1.83
C GLU A 41 -9.71 7.87 2.81
N ARG A 42 -10.41 6.78 2.46
CA ARG A 42 -11.41 6.12 3.31
C ARG A 42 -11.05 4.66 3.51
N LEU A 43 -11.12 4.20 4.75
CA LEU A 43 -10.80 2.81 5.10
C LEU A 43 -11.87 1.85 4.57
N GLU A 44 -13.12 2.32 4.40
CA GLU A 44 -14.21 1.49 3.87
C GLU A 44 -13.92 0.96 2.46
N ASP A 45 -13.18 1.72 1.65
CA ASP A 45 -12.81 1.35 0.28
C ASP A 45 -11.93 0.08 0.24
N TRP A 46 -11.30 -0.25 1.37
CA TRP A 46 -10.41 -1.39 1.53
C TRP A 46 -10.98 -2.49 2.44
N ALA A 47 -12.24 -2.37 2.85
CA ALA A 47 -12.90 -3.28 3.80
C ALA A 47 -12.80 -4.76 3.39
N SER A 48 -12.86 -5.06 2.09
CA SER A 48 -12.81 -6.41 1.53
C SER A 48 -11.44 -7.11 1.68
N TYR A 49 -10.38 -6.37 1.99
CA TYR A 49 -9.00 -6.87 2.05
C TYR A 49 -8.39 -6.78 3.47
N PHE A 50 -9.24 -6.68 4.50
CA PHE A 50 -8.78 -6.70 5.89
C PHE A 50 -8.42 -8.12 6.36
N PRO A 51 -7.41 -8.27 7.23
CA PRO A 51 -6.54 -7.23 7.82
C PRO A 51 -5.25 -7.01 7.02
N SER A 52 -4.95 -5.75 6.68
CA SER A 52 -3.66 -5.33 6.09
C SER A 52 -2.90 -4.48 7.12
N GLU A 53 -1.69 -4.90 7.52
CA GLU A 53 -0.88 -4.19 8.54
C GLU A 53 -0.26 -2.87 8.02
N ASP A 54 -0.10 -2.75 6.70
CA ASP A 54 0.60 -1.63 6.05
C ASP A 54 -0.32 -0.46 5.66
N LEU A 55 -1.60 -0.51 6.06
CA LEU A 55 -2.62 0.43 5.61
C LEU A 55 -2.84 1.57 6.61
N ILE A 56 -2.86 2.80 6.11
CA ILE A 56 -3.06 4.02 6.90
C ILE A 56 -4.04 4.95 6.19
N SER A 57 -4.89 5.64 6.96
CA SER A 57 -5.74 6.68 6.39
C SER A 57 -4.92 7.91 6.01
N ALA A 58 -5.37 8.66 5.01
CA ALA A 58 -4.74 9.91 4.60
C ALA A 58 -4.67 10.91 5.77
N GLN A 59 -5.73 10.99 6.57
CA GLN A 59 -5.78 11.85 7.74
C GLN A 59 -4.73 11.45 8.79
N ASP A 60 -4.65 10.16 9.12
CA ASP A 60 -3.68 9.66 10.09
C ASP A 60 -2.24 9.88 9.62
N TYR A 61 -1.98 9.72 8.33
CA TYR A 61 -0.63 9.92 7.77
C TYR A 61 -0.15 11.38 7.87
N LEU A 62 -1.09 12.34 7.77
CA LEU A 62 -0.83 13.78 7.91
C LEU A 62 -0.63 14.18 9.36
N GLU A 63 -1.47 13.69 10.27
CA GLU A 63 -1.46 14.10 11.69
C GLU A 63 -0.37 13.39 12.50
N LYS A 64 -0.15 12.10 12.23
CA LYS A 64 0.72 11.26 13.05
C LYS A 64 2.05 11.00 12.34
N PRO A 65 3.18 11.11 13.05
CA PRO A 65 4.43 10.58 12.53
C PRO A 65 4.30 9.06 12.39
N LEU A 66 4.85 8.49 11.32
CA LEU A 66 4.87 7.04 11.17
C LEU A 66 5.62 6.44 12.34
N LYS A 67 5.13 5.29 12.83
CA LYS A 67 5.83 4.45 13.82
C LYS A 67 7.12 3.83 13.27
N ALA A 68 7.59 4.27 12.10
CA ALA A 68 8.83 3.83 11.49
C ALA A 68 10.00 4.16 12.43
N ALA A 69 10.91 3.20 12.61
CA ALA A 69 12.13 3.44 13.35
C ALA A 69 12.91 4.62 12.73
N PRO A 70 13.46 5.53 13.54
CA PRO A 70 14.22 6.69 13.03
C PRO A 70 15.30 6.22 12.05
N GLY A 71 15.33 6.83 10.87
CA GLY A 71 16.28 6.51 9.79
C GLY A 71 15.81 5.46 8.76
N LYS A 72 14.63 4.84 8.93
CA LYS A 72 14.09 3.93 7.90
C LYS A 72 13.30 4.70 6.84
N ARG A 73 13.75 4.60 5.59
CA ARG A 73 13.01 5.10 4.41
C ARG A 73 11.87 4.13 4.08
N ALA A 74 10.64 4.63 4.11
CA ALA A 74 9.48 3.87 3.71
C ALA A 74 9.19 4.03 2.20
N HIS A 75 8.57 3.01 1.61
CA HIS A 75 7.88 3.09 0.33
C HIS A 75 6.43 3.43 0.59
N VAL A 76 5.98 4.56 0.06
CA VAL A 76 4.63 5.07 0.26
C VAL A 76 3.86 4.93 -1.05
N ILE A 77 2.77 4.19 -1.02
CA ILE A 77 1.81 4.11 -2.13
C ILE A 77 0.62 4.96 -1.74
N ASN A 78 0.42 6.06 -2.45
CA ASN A 78 -0.70 6.94 -2.21
C ASN A 78 -1.84 6.55 -3.15
N LEU A 79 -2.93 6.01 -2.59
CA LEU A 79 -4.14 5.58 -3.30
C LEU A 79 -5.34 6.49 -2.99
N CYS A 80 -5.09 7.76 -2.65
CA CYS A 80 -6.17 8.73 -2.49
C CYS A 80 -6.97 8.89 -3.80
N ARG A 81 -8.27 9.17 -3.68
CA ARG A 81 -9.16 9.28 -4.85
C ARG A 81 -8.87 10.51 -5.70
N ASN A 82 -8.28 11.53 -5.09
CA ASN A 82 -8.06 12.82 -5.72
C ASN A 82 -6.68 13.41 -5.38
N TYR A 83 -6.00 13.94 -6.41
CA TYR A 83 -4.67 14.56 -6.30
C TYR A 83 -4.67 16.05 -6.70
N LYS A 84 -5.84 16.72 -6.66
CA LYS A 84 -5.92 18.17 -6.86
C LYS A 84 -4.96 18.93 -5.94
N TYR A 85 -4.50 20.08 -6.42
CA TYR A 85 -3.71 21.01 -5.63
C TYR A 85 -4.43 21.34 -4.30
N LEU A 86 -3.69 21.33 -3.19
CA LEU A 86 -4.20 21.46 -1.81
C LEU A 86 -5.17 20.35 -1.37
N GLY A 87 -5.28 19.24 -2.09
CA GLY A 87 -6.03 18.06 -1.66
C GLY A 87 -5.22 17.14 -0.74
N HIS A 88 -5.91 16.23 -0.04
CA HIS A 88 -5.30 15.24 0.85
C HIS A 88 -4.21 14.41 0.15
N GLY A 89 -4.49 13.89 -1.06
CA GLY A 89 -3.53 13.11 -1.83
C GLY A 89 -2.28 13.91 -2.19
N TYR A 90 -2.41 15.20 -2.52
CA TYR A 90 -1.28 16.07 -2.82
C TYR A 90 -0.40 16.30 -1.59
N TYR A 91 -1.01 16.60 -0.44
CA TYR A 91 -0.27 16.80 0.81
C TYR A 91 0.40 15.53 1.33
N CYS A 92 -0.24 14.37 1.17
CA CYS A 92 0.36 13.09 1.55
C CYS A 92 1.67 12.84 0.77
N SER A 93 1.68 13.11 -0.53
CA SER A 93 2.90 12.98 -1.34
C SER A 93 3.97 14.01 -0.96
N LEU A 94 3.59 15.27 -0.67
CA LEU A 94 4.53 16.28 -0.16
C LEU A 94 5.19 15.87 1.15
N LEU A 95 4.38 15.42 2.10
CA LEU A 95 4.85 15.02 3.41
C LEU A 95 5.74 13.77 3.32
N ALA A 96 5.41 12.84 2.41
CA ALA A 96 6.26 11.68 2.14
C ALA A 96 7.64 12.09 1.59
N GLU A 97 7.70 13.01 0.63
CA GLU A 97 8.98 13.52 0.09
C GLU A 97 9.78 14.27 1.15
N ALA A 98 9.14 15.10 1.98
CA ALA A 98 9.78 15.79 3.09
C ALA A 98 10.39 14.82 4.13
N ARG A 99 9.74 13.67 4.34
CA ARG A 99 10.24 12.57 5.18
C ARG A 99 11.27 11.68 4.47
N GLN A 100 11.71 12.05 3.26
CA GLN A 100 12.64 11.27 2.42
C GLN A 100 12.13 9.85 2.13
N HIS A 101 10.82 9.67 2.08
CA HIS A 101 10.19 8.42 1.67
C HIS A 101 10.06 8.36 0.14
N THR A 102 10.11 7.16 -0.41
CA THR A 102 9.88 6.95 -1.84
C THR A 102 8.39 6.83 -2.07
N VAL A 103 7.75 7.88 -2.57
CA VAL A 103 6.30 7.93 -2.81
C VAL A 103 5.93 7.72 -4.27
N ILE A 104 4.85 6.98 -4.50
CA ILE A 104 4.21 6.82 -5.81
C ILE A 104 2.73 7.19 -5.66
N PRO A 105 2.21 8.18 -6.42
CA PRO A 105 2.91 9.10 -7.33
C PRO A 105 3.70 10.21 -6.59
N SER A 106 4.80 10.68 -7.21
CA SER A 106 5.58 11.84 -6.72
C SER A 106 4.82 13.16 -6.86
N VAL A 107 5.18 14.17 -6.07
CA VAL A 107 4.57 15.51 -6.13
C VAL A 107 4.82 16.16 -7.49
N LYS A 108 6.02 15.95 -8.04
CA LYS A 108 6.36 16.39 -9.39
C LYS A 108 5.43 15.74 -10.42
N THR A 109 5.22 14.43 -10.34
CA THR A 109 4.31 13.69 -11.22
C THR A 109 2.88 14.22 -11.11
N ILE A 110 2.37 14.41 -9.89
CA ILE A 110 1.02 14.98 -9.66
C ILE A 110 0.91 16.37 -10.30
N SER A 111 1.92 17.23 -10.13
CA SER A 111 1.94 18.58 -10.69
C SER A 111 1.98 18.57 -12.21
N GLU A 112 2.75 17.65 -12.81
CA GLU A 112 2.80 17.46 -14.26
C GLU A 112 1.47 16.97 -14.83
N LEU A 113 0.82 16.01 -14.17
CA LEU A 113 -0.50 15.51 -14.57
C LEU A 113 -1.57 16.60 -14.48
N THR A 114 -1.54 17.41 -13.41
CA THR A 114 -2.45 18.54 -13.23
C THR A 114 -2.24 19.56 -14.34
N ARG A 115 -0.99 19.96 -14.64
CA ARG A 115 -0.71 20.88 -15.76
C ARG A 115 -1.16 20.33 -17.10
N LYS A 116 -0.91 19.05 -17.40
CA LYS A 116 -1.38 18.41 -18.65
C LYS A 116 -2.91 18.41 -18.74
N SER A 117 -3.62 18.16 -17.64
CA SER A 117 -5.09 18.28 -17.60
C SER A 117 -5.58 19.71 -17.83
N LEU A 118 -4.79 20.73 -17.43
CA LEU A 118 -5.08 22.13 -17.70
C LEU A 118 -4.76 22.52 -19.17
N TYR A 119 -3.73 21.94 -19.78
CA TYR A 119 -3.36 22.14 -21.19
C TYR A 119 -4.14 21.21 -22.15
N GLY A 120 -5.47 21.17 -22.01
CA GLY A 120 -6.39 20.24 -22.67
C GLY A 120 -6.23 20.03 -24.19
N LEU A 121 -5.52 20.91 -24.90
CA LEU A 121 -5.16 20.75 -26.32
C LEU A 121 -4.44 19.43 -26.63
N ALA A 122 -3.59 18.93 -25.73
CA ALA A 122 -2.91 17.64 -25.91
C ALA A 122 -3.80 16.43 -25.58
N LEU A 123 -4.89 16.65 -24.83
CA LEU A 123 -5.83 15.60 -24.43
C LEU A 123 -6.91 15.39 -25.50
N ASP A 124 -7.30 16.42 -26.25
CA ASP A 124 -8.25 16.26 -27.37
C ASP A 124 -7.78 15.23 -28.39
N ASP A 125 -6.48 15.22 -28.72
CA ASP A 125 -5.92 14.24 -29.65
C ASP A 125 -5.85 12.83 -29.05
N LEU A 126 -5.58 12.74 -27.74
CA LEU A 126 -5.61 11.48 -27.00
C LEU A 126 -7.04 10.91 -26.92
N ASP A 127 -8.04 11.74 -26.63
CA ASP A 127 -9.44 11.36 -26.58
C ASP A 127 -9.96 10.94 -27.96
N LYS A 128 -9.55 11.63 -29.02
CA LYS A 128 -9.82 11.18 -30.40
C LYS A 128 -9.20 9.81 -30.69
N LEU A 129 -7.96 9.56 -30.25
CA LEU A 129 -7.26 8.28 -30.42
C LEU A 129 -7.92 7.15 -29.62
N LEU A 130 -8.29 7.41 -28.36
CA LEU A 130 -9.00 6.47 -27.50
C LEU A 130 -10.39 6.18 -28.04
N GLY A 131 -11.13 7.21 -28.48
CA GLY A 131 -12.44 7.05 -29.11
C GLY A 131 -12.41 6.20 -30.38
N ARG A 132 -11.37 6.34 -31.22
CA ARG A 132 -11.18 5.48 -32.40
C ARG A 132 -10.94 4.01 -32.01
N ARG A 133 -10.07 3.75 -31.02
CA ARG A 133 -9.78 2.37 -30.59
C ARG A 133 -10.94 1.72 -29.86
N CYS A 134 -11.66 2.46 -29.03
CA CYS A 134 -12.85 1.95 -28.34
C CYS A 134 -13.99 1.63 -29.32
N LYS A 135 -14.24 2.50 -30.31
CA LYS A 135 -15.23 2.23 -31.38
C LYS A 135 -14.84 1.03 -32.25
N ASN A 136 -13.56 0.87 -32.58
CA ASN A 136 -13.09 -0.26 -33.37
C ASN A 136 -13.15 -1.60 -32.61
N SER A 137 -13.13 -1.61 -31.27
CA SER A 137 -13.31 -2.84 -30.48
C SER A 137 -14.76 -3.34 -30.43
N GLN A 138 -15.73 -2.49 -30.79
CA GLN A 138 -17.16 -2.85 -30.80
C GLN A 138 -17.66 -3.35 -32.17
N LEU A 139 -16.82 -3.36 -33.22
CA LEU A 139 -17.10 -4.02 -34.49
C LEU A 139 -16.36 -5.35 -34.60
N SER A 140 -16.78 -6.34 -33.80
CA SER A 140 -16.73 -7.72 -34.26
C SER A 140 -18.18 -8.17 -34.52
N PRO A 141 -18.56 -8.49 -35.76
CA PRO A 141 -19.92 -8.96 -36.03
C PRO A 141 -20.13 -10.31 -35.31
N PRO A 142 -21.34 -10.59 -34.80
CA PRO A 142 -21.62 -11.91 -34.25
C PRO A 142 -21.51 -12.95 -35.38
N LEU A 143 -20.74 -14.00 -35.12
CA LEU A 143 -20.66 -15.20 -35.94
C LEU A 143 -22.08 -15.70 -36.23
N ALA A 144 -22.48 -15.66 -37.50
CA ALA A 144 -23.71 -16.27 -37.96
C ALA A 144 -23.59 -17.80 -37.82
N HIS A 145 -24.67 -18.41 -37.30
CA HIS A 145 -24.90 -19.85 -37.19
C HIS A 145 -24.78 -20.58 -38.52
#